data_AF-A0A7V5RIR2-F1
#
_entry.id   AF-A0A7V5RIR2-F1
#
_cell.length_a   1.000
_cell.length_b   1.000
_cell.length_c   1.000
_cell.angle_alpha   90.00
_cell.angle_beta   90.00
_cell.angle_gamma   90.00
#
_symmetry.space_group_name_H-M   'P 1'
#
loop_
_entity.id
_entity.type
_entity.pdbx_description
1 polymer ?
#
loop_
_entity_poly.entity_id
_entity_poly.type
_entity_poly.pdbx_seq_one_letter_code
_entity_poly.pdbx_strand_id
1 'polypeptide(L)'
;MAKITRKQIAVIHIARSQIKMPEETYRDILAQFGVKSSKELQYSQFKQLMAIFERNGFADTRPRTSRSSPVPRRTGQRAKGSPHVPVTDKQKARIWGLWQQVSTAPAEKREQALHAFVKKQAGVDRWYWLTVGKAQRIIFILEKMAGQHDAGKHRKNKK
;
A
#
# COMPACT_ATOMS: atom_id res chain seq x y z
N MET A 1 7.89 6.08 30.04
CA MET A 1 8.32 5.58 28.71
C MET A 1 7.50 4.34 28.37
N ALA A 2 7.11 4.16 27.10
CA ALA A 2 6.27 3.04 26.70
C ALA A 2 7.10 1.75 26.52
N LYS A 3 6.77 0.72 27.30
CA LYS A 3 7.30 -0.63 27.14
C LYS A 3 6.90 -1.22 25.78
N ILE A 4 7.74 -2.09 25.23
CA ILE A 4 7.42 -2.72 23.96
C ILE A 4 6.30 -3.77 24.08
N THR A 5 5.55 -3.92 23.00
CA THR A 5 4.44 -4.87 22.88
C THR A 5 4.95 -6.28 22.52
N ARG A 6 4.13 -7.31 22.79
CA ARG A 6 4.44 -8.71 22.41
C ARG A 6 4.78 -8.87 20.92
N LYS A 7 4.14 -8.09 20.05
CA LYS A 7 4.42 -8.08 18.61
C LYS A 7 5.84 -7.61 18.30
N GLN A 8 6.32 -6.58 19.00
CA GLN A 8 7.69 -6.07 18.84
C GLN A 8 8.73 -7.07 19.38
N ILE A 9 8.43 -7.75 20.48
CA ILE A 9 9.28 -8.84 20.98
C ILE A 9 9.41 -9.95 19.93
N ALA A 10 8.29 -10.36 19.30
CA ALA A 10 8.32 -11.36 18.24
C ALA A 10 9.17 -10.92 17.04
N VAL A 11 9.13 -9.64 16.66
CA VAL A 11 9.98 -9.07 15.60
C VAL A 11 11.46 -9.21 15.94
N ILE A 12 11.86 -8.97 17.20
CA ILE A 12 13.26 -9.14 17.64
C ILE A 12 13.72 -10.59 17.46
N HIS A 13 12.89 -11.57 17.85
CA HIS A 13 13.24 -12.99 17.68
C HIS A 13 13.37 -13.39 16.20
N ILE A 14 12.46 -12.90 15.35
CA ILE A 14 12.54 -13.13 13.90
C ILE A 14 13.82 -12.51 13.34
N ALA A 15 14.12 -11.26 13.71
CA ALA A 15 15.30 -10.56 13.23
C ALA A 15 16.59 -11.28 13.63
N ARG A 16 16.72 -11.68 14.91
CA ARG A 16 17.82 -12.51 15.41
C ARG A 16 17.99 -13.80 14.59
N SER A 17 16.89 -14.50 14.33
CA SER A 17 16.90 -15.74 13.55
C SER A 17 17.34 -15.55 12.11
N GLN A 18 16.99 -14.42 11.48
CA GLN A 18 17.34 -14.13 10.08
C GLN A 18 18.83 -13.82 9.92
N ILE A 19 19.41 -13.05 10.84
CA ILE A 19 20.85 -12.72 10.82
C ILE A 19 21.73 -13.81 11.45
N LYS A 20 21.13 -14.94 11.88
CA LYS A 20 21.79 -16.06 12.57
C LYS A 20 22.71 -15.59 13.72
N MET A 21 22.25 -14.61 14.48
CA MET A 21 23.07 -14.04 15.56
C MET A 21 23.14 -14.99 16.76
N PRO A 22 24.37 -15.29 17.25
CA PRO A 22 24.56 -16.14 18.42
C PRO A 22 23.96 -15.50 19.67
N GLU A 23 23.57 -16.35 20.62
CA GLU A 23 22.89 -15.91 21.85
C GLU A 23 23.74 -14.98 22.71
N GLU A 24 25.04 -15.26 22.80
CA GLU A 24 26.02 -14.46 23.51
C GLU A 24 26.02 -13.01 23.03
N THR A 25 26.25 -12.79 21.74
CA THR A 25 26.24 -11.46 21.13
C THR A 25 24.89 -10.76 21.33
N TYR A 26 23.79 -11.51 21.25
CA TYR A 26 22.47 -10.96 21.52
C TYR A 26 22.32 -10.48 22.97
N ARG A 27 22.84 -11.24 23.95
CA ARG A 27 22.84 -10.86 25.37
C ARG A 27 23.76 -9.68 25.66
N ASP A 28 24.91 -9.58 24.99
CA ASP A 28 25.82 -8.44 25.14
C ASP A 28 25.18 -7.14 24.65
N ILE A 29 24.48 -7.20 23.52
CA ILE A 29 23.72 -6.07 23.00
C ILE A 29 22.60 -5.67 23.98
N LEU A 30 21.88 -6.64 24.57
CA LEU A 30 20.87 -6.34 25.59
C LEU A 30 21.48 -5.73 26.87
N ALA A 31 22.67 -6.19 27.27
CA ALA A 31 23.39 -5.68 28.42
C ALA A 31 23.80 -4.20 28.24
N GLN A 32 24.14 -3.78 27.01
CA GLN A 32 24.38 -2.35 26.70
C GLN A 32 23.16 -1.47 26.94
N PHE A 33 21.95 -2.03 26.80
CA PHE A 33 20.70 -1.32 27.11
C PHE A 33 20.30 -1.41 28.59
N GLY A 34 21.09 -2.08 29.43
CA GLY A 34 20.83 -2.28 30.86
C GLY A 34 19.66 -3.22 31.15
N VAL A 35 19.25 -4.04 30.19
CA VAL A 35 18.11 -4.97 30.31
C VAL A 35 18.56 -6.41 30.24
N LYS A 36 17.95 -7.27 31.07
CA LYS A 36 18.24 -8.71 31.05
C LYS A 36 17.37 -9.47 30.07
N SER A 37 16.22 -8.89 29.70
CA SER A 37 15.26 -9.50 28.79
C SER A 37 14.74 -8.49 27.78
N SER A 38 14.46 -8.97 26.57
CA SER A 38 13.77 -8.21 25.53
C SER A 38 12.39 -7.71 26.00
N LYS A 39 11.79 -8.32 27.03
CA LYS A 39 10.52 -7.88 27.64
C LYS A 39 10.64 -6.54 28.38
N GLU A 40 11.84 -6.17 28.81
CA GLU A 40 12.09 -4.95 29.58
C GLU A 40 12.49 -3.77 28.69
N LEU A 41 12.68 -4.02 27.39
CA LEU A 41 13.02 -2.98 26.41
C LEU A 41 11.94 -1.89 26.34
N GLN A 42 12.41 -0.66 26.32
CA GLN A 42 11.63 0.52 25.98
C GLN A 42 11.53 0.67 24.46
N TYR A 43 10.51 1.37 23.98
CA TYR A 43 10.35 1.61 22.54
C TYR A 43 11.55 2.33 21.89
N SER A 44 12.22 3.24 22.61
CA SER A 44 13.45 3.90 22.14
C SER A 44 14.60 2.91 21.96
N GLN A 45 14.83 2.04 22.94
CA GLN A 45 15.86 1.00 22.90
C GLN A 45 15.56 -0.03 21.81
N PHE A 46 14.29 -0.40 21.62
CA PHE A 46 13.86 -1.27 20.52
C PHE A 46 14.23 -0.70 19.14
N LYS A 47 14.06 0.60 18.92
CA LYS A 47 14.46 1.23 17.65
C LYS A 47 15.98 1.17 17.44
N GLN A 48 16.76 1.39 18.49
CA GLN A 48 18.22 1.28 18.43
C GLN A 48 18.65 -0.16 18.13
N LEU A 49 18.03 -1.14 18.80
CA LEU A 49 18.27 -2.56 18.55
C LEU A 49 17.92 -2.97 17.11
N MET A 50 16.79 -2.50 16.56
CA MET A 50 16.44 -2.73 15.16
C MET A 50 17.45 -2.11 14.20
N ALA A 51 17.98 -0.91 14.49
CA ALA A 51 19.01 -0.30 13.65
C ALA A 51 20.32 -1.11 13.66
N ILE A 52 20.68 -1.73 14.79
CA ILE A 52 21.81 -2.66 14.86
C ILE A 52 21.54 -3.88 13.99
N PHE A 53 20.34 -4.47 14.05
CA PHE A 53 19.99 -5.61 13.18
C PHE A 53 20.02 -5.23 11.70
N GLU A 54 19.48 -4.07 11.30
CA GLU A 54 19.54 -3.59 9.91
C GLU A 54 21.00 -3.48 9.42
N ARG A 55 21.92 -3.00 10.25
CA ARG A 55 23.36 -2.96 9.94
C ARG A 55 24.00 -4.35 9.81
N ASN A 56 23.51 -5.33 10.56
CA ASN A 56 23.96 -6.72 10.51
C ASN A 56 23.29 -7.55 9.40
N GLY A 57 22.57 -6.90 8.47
CA GLY A 57 21.97 -7.56 7.30
C GLY A 57 20.51 -7.99 7.48
N PHE A 58 19.84 -7.56 8.55
CA PHE A 58 18.38 -7.73 8.65
C PHE A 58 17.67 -6.78 7.67
N ALA A 59 17.22 -7.31 6.54
CA ALA A 59 16.28 -6.63 5.68
C ALA A 59 14.85 -7.00 6.14
N ASP A 60 14.15 -6.09 6.82
CA ASP A 60 12.72 -6.29 7.11
C ASP A 60 11.97 -6.34 5.77
N THR A 61 11.75 -7.56 5.26
CA THR A 61 11.03 -7.81 4.01
C THR A 61 9.54 -7.50 4.13
N ARG A 62 9.07 -7.19 5.34
CA ARG A 62 7.74 -6.61 5.51
C ARG A 62 7.78 -5.19 4.98
N PRO A 63 6.83 -4.80 4.10
CA PRO A 63 6.77 -3.44 3.62
C PRO A 63 6.69 -2.51 4.81
N ARG A 64 7.80 -1.81 5.08
CA ARG A 64 7.84 -0.67 5.99
C ARG A 64 6.78 0.28 5.44
N THR A 65 5.63 0.33 6.09
CA THR A 65 4.80 1.54 6.08
C THR A 65 5.63 2.58 6.85
N SER A 66 6.69 3.05 6.20
CA SER A 66 7.46 4.19 6.62
C SER A 66 6.51 5.37 6.54
N ARG A 67 5.99 5.80 7.69
CA ARG A 67 5.38 7.14 7.84
C ARG A 67 6.43 8.26 7.76
N SER A 68 7.49 8.06 6.99
CA SER A 68 8.59 9.01 6.84
C SER A 68 9.28 8.79 5.50
N SER A 69 8.49 8.83 4.44
CA SER A 69 8.93 9.50 3.22
C SER A 69 7.95 10.65 3.03
N PRO A 70 8.42 11.89 2.80
CA PRO A 70 7.56 12.90 2.22
C PRO A 70 7.31 12.47 0.77
N VAL A 71 6.41 11.50 0.59
CA VAL A 71 5.65 11.42 -0.64
C VAL A 71 5.03 12.80 -0.75
N PRO A 72 5.26 13.56 -1.85
CA PRO A 72 4.66 14.88 -1.97
C PRO A 72 3.17 14.71 -1.70
N ARG A 73 2.69 15.36 -0.63
CA ARG A 73 1.27 15.54 -0.42
C ARG A 73 0.78 16.12 -1.73
N ARG A 74 0.09 15.32 -2.54
CA ARG A 74 -0.77 15.86 -3.57
C ARG A 74 -1.84 16.61 -2.79
N THR A 75 -1.56 17.89 -2.60
CA THR A 75 -2.55 18.92 -2.31
C THR A 75 -3.61 18.77 -3.38
N GLY A 76 -4.68 18.09 -2.99
CA GLY A 76 -5.73 17.65 -3.90
C GLY A 76 -6.85 17.16 -3.02
N GLN A 77 -7.53 18.13 -2.41
CA GLN A 77 -8.87 18.04 -1.83
C GLN A 77 -9.23 16.68 -1.20
N ARG A 78 -9.26 16.65 0.14
CA ARG A 78 -10.00 15.64 0.91
C ARG A 78 -11.44 15.58 0.36
N ALA A 79 -11.70 14.63 -0.54
CA ALA A 79 -13.06 14.29 -0.92
C ALA A 79 -13.74 13.82 0.36
N LYS A 80 -14.80 14.54 0.76
CA LYS A 80 -15.66 14.19 1.89
C LYS A 80 -16.17 12.76 1.70
N GLY A 81 -15.59 11.82 2.43
CA GLY A 81 -16.03 10.43 2.43
C GLY A 81 -15.01 9.53 3.11
N SER A 82 -15.42 8.87 4.19
CA SER A 82 -14.60 7.84 4.82
C SER A 82 -14.27 6.75 3.79
N PRO A 83 -13.07 6.13 3.81
CA PRO A 83 -12.64 5.11 2.84
C PRO A 83 -13.54 3.85 2.73
N HIS A 84 -14.56 3.74 3.59
CA HIS A 84 -15.51 2.63 3.66
C HIS A 84 -16.92 3.02 3.21
N VAL A 85 -17.12 4.26 2.74
CA VAL A 85 -18.39 4.68 2.15
C VAL A 85 -18.53 4.04 0.77
N PRO A 86 -19.71 3.52 0.40
CA PRO A 86 -19.98 3.05 -0.95
C PRO A 86 -19.80 4.16 -1.99
N VAL A 87 -19.43 3.79 -3.21
CA VAL A 87 -19.20 4.71 -4.32
C VAL A 87 -20.44 5.58 -4.58
N THR A 88 -20.23 6.90 -4.63
CA THR A 88 -21.32 7.86 -4.89
C THR A 88 -21.73 7.80 -6.37
N ASP A 89 -22.99 8.13 -6.69
CA ASP A 89 -23.48 8.10 -8.08
C ASP A 89 -22.68 8.99 -9.03
N LYS A 90 -22.16 10.13 -8.56
CA LYS A 90 -21.23 10.97 -9.33
C LYS A 90 -19.95 10.22 -9.73
N GLN A 91 -19.41 9.39 -8.82
CA GLN A 91 -18.24 8.57 -9.11
C GLN A 91 -18.58 7.40 -10.03
N LYS A 92 -19.79 6.82 -9.89
CA LYS A 92 -20.28 5.79 -10.80
C LYS A 92 -20.36 6.31 -12.24
N ALA A 93 -20.98 7.48 -12.42
CA ALA A 93 -21.08 8.14 -13.71
C ALA A 93 -19.70 8.43 -14.32
N ARG A 94 -18.73 8.89 -13.52
CA ARG A 94 -17.36 9.15 -13.98
C ARG A 94 -16.62 7.88 -14.41
N ILE A 95 -16.70 6.80 -13.62
CA ILE A 95 -16.12 5.50 -13.97
C ILE A 95 -16.73 4.99 -15.27
N TRP A 96 -18.05 5.05 -15.39
CA TRP A 96 -18.76 4.60 -16.58
C TRP A 96 -18.39 5.41 -17.83
N GLY A 97 -18.37 6.75 -17.72
CA GLY A 97 -18.00 7.64 -18.82
C GLY A 97 -16.56 7.42 -19.29
N LEU A 98 -15.61 7.31 -18.36
CA LEU A 98 -14.21 7.00 -18.70
C LEU A 98 -14.07 5.61 -19.31
N TRP A 99 -14.78 4.61 -18.76
CA TRP A 99 -14.78 3.26 -19.28
C TRP A 99 -15.26 3.21 -20.74
N GLN A 100 -16.30 3.97 -21.10
CA GLN A 100 -16.76 4.07 -22.48
C GLN A 100 -15.70 4.61 -23.44
N GLN A 101 -14.79 5.46 -22.97
CA GLN A 101 -13.72 6.04 -23.79
C GLN A 101 -12.55 5.08 -23.99
N VAL A 102 -12.24 4.26 -22.98
CA VAL A 102 -11.09 3.32 -23.02
C VAL A 102 -11.47 1.91 -23.45
N SER A 103 -12.74 1.54 -23.34
CA SER A 103 -13.17 0.18 -23.64
C SER A 103 -13.21 -0.05 -25.14
N THR A 104 -12.36 -0.96 -25.59
CA THR A 104 -12.37 -1.51 -26.95
C THR A 104 -13.45 -2.59 -27.14
N ALA A 105 -14.19 -2.93 -26.08
CA ALA A 105 -15.22 -3.96 -26.13
C ALA A 105 -16.51 -3.47 -26.81
N PRO A 106 -17.27 -4.37 -27.47
CA PRO A 106 -18.61 -4.10 -27.98
C PRO A 106 -19.53 -3.57 -26.88
N ALA A 107 -20.47 -2.68 -27.22
CA ALA A 107 -21.35 -2.02 -26.26
C ALA A 107 -22.05 -3.01 -25.31
N GLU A 108 -22.51 -4.14 -25.84
CA GLU A 108 -23.22 -5.19 -25.10
C GLU A 108 -22.35 -5.89 -24.03
N LYS A 109 -21.05 -6.03 -24.29
CA LYS A 109 -20.10 -6.69 -23.37
C LYS A 109 -19.27 -5.69 -22.56
N ARG A 110 -19.49 -4.40 -22.80
CA ARG A 110 -18.70 -3.33 -22.17
C ARG A 110 -18.89 -3.30 -20.67
N GLU A 111 -20.11 -3.51 -20.17
CA GLU A 111 -20.37 -3.60 -18.74
C GLU A 111 -19.71 -4.85 -18.11
N GLN A 112 -19.82 -6.01 -18.76
CA GLN A 112 -19.19 -7.24 -18.29
C GLN A 112 -17.66 -7.11 -18.24
N ALA A 113 -17.08 -6.45 -19.23
CA ALA A 113 -15.64 -6.15 -19.26
C ALA A 113 -15.24 -5.18 -18.12
N LEU A 114 -16.11 -4.23 -17.74
CA LEU A 114 -15.89 -3.38 -16.58
C LEU A 114 -15.89 -4.19 -15.28
N HIS A 115 -16.83 -5.13 -15.13
CA HIS A 115 -16.86 -6.05 -14.00
C HIS A 115 -15.58 -6.87 -13.90
N ALA A 116 -15.15 -7.50 -15.00
CA ALA A 116 -13.91 -8.27 -15.03
C ALA A 116 -12.67 -7.41 -14.72
N PHE A 117 -12.64 -6.18 -15.24
CA PHE A 117 -11.58 -5.22 -14.96
C PHE A 117 -11.52 -4.84 -13.48
N VAL A 118 -12.67 -4.49 -12.89
CA VAL A 118 -12.75 -4.13 -11.47
C VAL A 118 -12.42 -5.33 -10.57
N LYS A 119 -12.86 -6.54 -10.94
CA LYS A 119 -12.47 -7.77 -10.25
C LYS A 119 -10.95 -7.97 -10.26
N LYS A 120 -10.30 -7.74 -11.40
CA LYS A 120 -8.83 -7.83 -11.53
C LYS A 120 -8.08 -6.75 -10.74
N GLN A 121 -8.60 -5.51 -10.70
CA GLN A 121 -7.90 -4.38 -10.07
C GLN A 121 -8.16 -4.24 -8.56
N ALA A 122 -9.37 -4.56 -8.11
CA ALA A 122 -9.84 -4.26 -6.76
C ALA A 122 -10.37 -5.49 -5.99
N GLY A 123 -10.44 -6.66 -6.64
CA GLY A 123 -10.97 -7.90 -6.07
C GLY A 123 -12.48 -7.86 -5.80
N VAL A 124 -13.22 -6.95 -6.44
CA VAL A 124 -14.66 -6.77 -6.23
C VAL A 124 -15.41 -7.21 -7.48
N ASP A 125 -16.37 -8.13 -7.35
CA ASP A 125 -17.12 -8.66 -8.48
C ASP A 125 -18.01 -7.61 -9.16
N ARG A 126 -18.62 -6.71 -8.39
CA ARG A 126 -19.52 -5.67 -8.91
C ARG A 126 -18.92 -4.28 -8.77
N TRP A 127 -18.79 -3.55 -9.88
CA TRP A 127 -18.13 -2.24 -9.90
C TRP A 127 -18.86 -1.16 -9.08
N TYR A 128 -20.16 -1.30 -8.85
CA TYR A 128 -20.95 -0.45 -7.97
C TYR A 128 -20.82 -0.80 -6.47
N TRP A 129 -20.19 -1.92 -6.11
CA TRP A 129 -19.82 -2.25 -4.72
C TRP A 129 -18.46 -1.67 -4.32
N LEU A 130 -17.84 -0.87 -5.18
CA LEU A 130 -16.61 -0.17 -4.86
C LEU A 130 -16.84 0.82 -3.71
N THR A 131 -15.83 0.98 -2.87
CA THR A 131 -15.78 2.10 -1.91
C THR A 131 -15.22 3.33 -2.61
N VAL A 132 -15.48 4.52 -2.05
CA VAL A 132 -14.96 5.80 -2.58
C VAL A 132 -13.45 5.74 -2.85
N GLY A 133 -12.66 5.15 -1.95
CA GLY A 133 -11.21 5.03 -2.11
C GLY A 133 -10.80 4.08 -3.24
N LYS A 134 -11.46 2.92 -3.37
CA LYS A 134 -11.21 1.99 -4.49
C LYS A 134 -11.67 2.60 -5.82
N ALA A 135 -12.82 3.27 -5.83
CA ALA A 135 -13.37 3.97 -6.99
C ALA A 135 -12.41 5.06 -7.51
N GLN A 136 -11.82 5.88 -6.62
CA GLN A 136 -10.82 6.88 -7.00
C GLN A 136 -9.59 6.27 -7.68
N ARG A 137 -9.10 5.14 -7.17
CA ARG A 137 -7.98 4.42 -7.80
C ARG A 137 -8.34 3.90 -9.19
N ILE A 138 -9.55 3.34 -9.35
CA ILE A 138 -10.05 2.91 -10.66
C ILE A 138 -10.17 4.10 -11.62
N ILE A 139 -10.77 5.23 -11.20
CA ILE A 139 -10.86 6.45 -12.01
C ILE A 139 -9.48 6.89 -12.49
N PHE A 140 -8.50 6.95 -11.59
CA PHE A 140 -7.13 7.34 -11.96
C PHE A 140 -6.49 6.38 -12.99
N ILE A 141 -6.70 5.07 -12.84
CA ILE A 141 -6.21 4.08 -13.81
C ILE A 141 -6.90 4.29 -15.18
N LEU A 142 -8.22 4.51 -15.18
CA LEU A 142 -8.99 4.77 -16.39
C LEU A 142 -8.58 6.08 -17.06
N GLU A 143 -8.34 7.16 -16.32
CA GLU A 143 -7.81 8.42 -16.85
C GLU A 143 -6.43 8.23 -17.49
N LYS A 144 -5.56 7.43 -16.86
CA LYS A 144 -4.25 7.10 -17.44
C LYS A 144 -4.40 6.28 -18.72
N MET A 145 -5.31 5.32 -18.76
CA MET A 145 -5.62 4.54 -19.95
C MET A 145 -6.22 5.40 -21.06
N ALA A 146 -7.08 6.36 -20.71
CA ALA A 146 -7.67 7.32 -21.65
C ALA A 146 -6.61 8.27 -22.23
N GLY A 147 -5.74 8.82 -21.38
CA GLY A 147 -4.63 9.65 -21.84
C GLY A 147 -3.62 8.89 -22.71
N GLN A 148 -3.39 7.60 -22.44
CA GLN A 148 -2.58 6.74 -23.30
C GLN A 148 -3.28 6.40 -24.63
N HIS A 149 -4.61 6.24 -24.61
CA HIS A 149 -5.40 5.99 -25.81
C HIS A 149 -5.49 7.24 -26.72
N ASP A 150 -5.56 8.43 -26.12
CA ASP A 150 -5.54 9.72 -26.83
C ASP A 150 -4.16 10.00 -27.47
N ALA A 151 -3.07 9.75 -26.73
CA ALA A 151 -1.71 9.81 -27.26
C ALA A 151 -1.47 8.80 -28.40
N GLY A 152 -2.18 7.67 -28.42
CA GLY A 152 -2.16 6.68 -29.50
C GLY A 152 -2.95 7.08 -30.74
N LYS A 153 -4.01 7.88 -30.62
CA LYS A 153 -4.79 8.41 -31.76
C LYS A 153 -4.02 9.46 -32.54
N HIS A 154 -3.27 10.33 -31.86
CA HIS A 154 -2.47 11.37 -32.52
C HIS A 154 -1.32 10.81 -33.39
N ARG A 155 -0.93 9.55 -33.16
CA ARG A 155 0.15 8.89 -33.91
C ARG A 155 -0.32 8.14 -35.17
N LYS A 156 -1.64 7.96 -35.36
CA LYS A 156 -2.21 7.26 -36.53
C LYS A 156 -2.71 8.18 -37.65
N ASN A 157 -2.67 9.50 -37.47
CA ASN A 157 -3.12 10.47 -38.48
C ASN A 157 -1.98 11.12 -39.29
N LYS A 158 -0.80 10.50 -39.28
CA LYS A 158 0.35 10.88 -40.12
C LYS A 158 0.72 9.72 -41.04
N LYS A 159 -0.13 9.45 -42.02
CA LYS A 159 0.21 8.71 -43.23
C LYS A 159 -0.64 9.23 -44.37
#